data_AF-A0A2P5XCW9-F1
#
_entry.id   AF-A0A2P5XCW9-F1
#
_cell.length_a   1.000
_cell.length_b   1.000
_cell.length_c   1.000
_cell.angle_alpha   90.00
_cell.angle_beta   90.00
_cell.angle_gamma   90.00
#
_symmetry.space_group_name_H-M   'P 1'
#
loop_
_entity.id
_entity.type
_entity.pdbx_description
1 polymer ?
#
loop_
_entity_poly.entity_id
_entity_poly.type
_entity_poly.pdbx_seq_one_letter_code
_entity_poly.pdbx_strand_id
1 'polypeptide(L)'
;MLPINYESWHHMPDSNKNQALDNIKERFALELSDDYIKKALGKKWRDHKSSLKKLYFKKDISLEEKLRDVPPGMLRYQWEDAVRFWNSKKGEDRERVGTSSRQKQKFTHTAGSRSFASVVEAEEISSGQKVGRLQLFKITHKKKDRSPMTSEAGEIMEKLKEKKAEYEVIASTDSSVNLENIDNRIINKVLGSERYGRVRFQGSSVTPTQYFRSGSQQCMPSGSQAQAEVQRLRDQIAQMQANTIEQIAKVQRKHEELQQQLRAEAAEREAAASAREAEQSKKYDEFQLQLQQMMQMFQQSQKPPS
;
A
#
# COMPACT_ATOMS: atom_id res chain seq x y z
N MET A 1 -5.59 -43.73 -9.45
CA MET A 1 -4.76 -43.14 -8.37
C MET A 1 -3.73 -42.21 -8.98
N LEU A 2 -3.34 -41.14 -8.28
CA LEU A 2 -2.31 -40.21 -8.77
C LEU A 2 -0.90 -40.78 -8.54
N PRO A 3 0.02 -40.69 -9.51
CA PRO A 3 1.38 -41.23 -9.36
C PRO A 3 2.15 -40.58 -8.21
N ILE A 4 2.89 -41.38 -7.43
CA ILE A 4 3.67 -40.88 -6.29
C ILE A 4 5.13 -40.55 -6.63
N ASN A 5 5.62 -41.00 -7.79
CA ASN A 5 7.02 -40.86 -8.20
C ASN A 5 7.43 -39.43 -8.56
N TYR A 6 6.48 -38.54 -8.85
CA TYR A 6 6.79 -37.12 -9.01
C TYR A 6 7.28 -36.50 -7.71
N GLU A 7 8.39 -35.77 -7.74
CA GLU A 7 8.95 -35.12 -6.56
C GLU A 7 8.04 -34.04 -5.97
N SER A 8 7.28 -33.35 -6.82
CA SER A 8 6.49 -32.17 -6.48
C SER A 8 5.17 -32.17 -7.22
N TRP A 9 4.13 -31.63 -6.60
CA TRP A 9 2.82 -31.42 -7.22
C TRP A 9 2.91 -30.56 -8.48
N HIS A 10 3.87 -29.62 -8.52
CA HIS A 10 4.09 -28.75 -9.66
C HIS A 10 4.69 -29.49 -10.87
N HIS A 11 5.41 -30.59 -10.65
CA HIS A 11 5.96 -31.43 -11.72
C HIS A 11 4.99 -32.51 -12.19
N MET A 12 3.88 -32.72 -11.49
CA MET A 12 2.85 -33.64 -11.95
C MET A 12 2.20 -33.08 -13.23
N PRO A 13 2.06 -33.89 -14.30
CA PRO A 13 1.42 -33.46 -15.52
C PRO A 13 -0.02 -32.99 -15.28
N ASP A 14 -0.44 -31.96 -16.01
CA ASP A 14 -1.79 -31.44 -15.88
C ASP A 14 -2.84 -32.44 -16.38
N SER A 15 -2.49 -33.34 -17.29
CA SER A 15 -3.36 -34.46 -17.69
C SER A 15 -3.78 -35.32 -16.49
N ASN A 16 -2.83 -35.68 -15.61
CA ASN A 16 -3.14 -36.43 -14.38
C ASN A 16 -4.01 -35.62 -13.42
N LYS A 17 -3.73 -34.32 -13.28
CA LYS A 17 -4.51 -33.44 -12.39
C LYS A 17 -5.93 -33.25 -12.90
N ASN A 18 -6.10 -33.07 -14.20
CA ASN A 18 -7.40 -32.89 -14.86
C ASN A 18 -8.21 -34.19 -14.80
N GLN A 19 -7.60 -35.34 -15.12
CA GLN A 19 -8.27 -36.63 -14.99
C GLN A 19 -8.78 -36.87 -13.56
N ALA A 20 -7.98 -36.55 -12.54
CA ALA A 20 -8.43 -36.68 -11.16
C ALA A 20 -9.53 -35.68 -10.78
N LEU A 21 -9.52 -34.47 -11.35
CA LEU A 21 -10.59 -33.49 -11.20
C LEU A 21 -11.89 -33.97 -11.85
N ASP A 22 -11.84 -34.51 -13.05
CA ASP A 22 -13.01 -35.01 -13.79
C ASP A 22 -13.67 -36.16 -13.03
N ASN A 23 -12.88 -37.11 -12.50
CA ASN A 23 -13.38 -38.18 -11.64
C ASN A 23 -14.08 -37.68 -10.36
N ILE A 24 -13.65 -36.54 -9.81
CA ILE A 24 -14.31 -35.93 -8.65
C ILE A 24 -15.63 -35.31 -9.07
N LYS A 25 -15.65 -34.56 -10.18
CA LYS A 25 -16.87 -33.92 -10.70
C LYS A 25 -17.93 -34.91 -11.14
N GLU A 26 -17.53 -36.08 -11.63
CA GLU A 26 -18.45 -37.16 -11.99
C GLU A 26 -19.20 -37.72 -10.76
N ARG A 27 -18.56 -37.71 -9.58
CA ARG A 27 -19.10 -38.29 -8.34
C ARG A 27 -19.77 -37.28 -7.43
N PHE A 28 -19.41 -36.00 -7.53
CA PHE A 28 -19.81 -34.97 -6.60
C PHE A 28 -20.25 -33.70 -7.33
N ALA A 29 -21.44 -33.21 -7.00
CA ALA A 29 -21.88 -31.86 -7.37
C ALA A 29 -21.22 -30.85 -6.43
N LEU A 30 -20.09 -30.28 -6.86
CA LEU A 30 -19.33 -29.30 -6.08
C LEU A 30 -19.46 -27.90 -6.69
N GLU A 31 -19.98 -26.95 -5.92
CA GLU A 31 -19.96 -25.52 -6.25
C GLU A 31 -18.61 -24.88 -5.88
N LEU A 32 -17.51 -25.50 -6.31
CA LEU A 32 -16.15 -25.05 -6.00
C LEU A 32 -15.37 -24.86 -7.30
N SER A 33 -14.45 -23.90 -7.31
CA SER A 33 -13.59 -23.68 -8.47
C SER A 33 -12.61 -24.85 -8.68
N ASP A 34 -12.33 -25.14 -9.94
CA ASP A 34 -11.37 -26.18 -10.33
C ASP A 34 -10.00 -25.98 -9.69
N ASP A 35 -9.56 -24.72 -9.57
CA ASP A 35 -8.32 -24.35 -8.90
C ASP A 35 -8.33 -24.70 -7.41
N TYR A 36 -9.46 -24.50 -6.73
CA TYR A 36 -9.60 -24.90 -5.34
C TYR A 36 -9.51 -26.41 -5.20
N ILE A 37 -10.23 -27.15 -6.05
CA ILE A 37 -10.23 -28.62 -6.02
C ILE A 37 -8.82 -29.15 -6.32
N LYS A 38 -8.12 -28.61 -7.33
CA LYS A 38 -6.73 -28.97 -7.66
C LYS A 38 -5.77 -28.68 -6.50
N LYS A 39 -5.93 -27.56 -5.77
CA LYS A 39 -5.14 -27.26 -4.56
C LYS A 39 -5.39 -28.27 -3.45
N ALA A 40 -6.66 -28.61 -3.20
CA ALA A 40 -7.04 -29.60 -2.20
C ALA A 40 -6.50 -30.99 -2.55
N LEU A 41 -6.59 -31.38 -3.83
CA LEU A 41 -6.04 -32.63 -4.37
C LEU A 41 -4.52 -32.69 -4.18
N GLY A 42 -3.80 -31.62 -4.50
CA GLY A 42 -2.36 -31.55 -4.30
C GLY A 42 -1.96 -31.67 -2.82
N LYS A 43 -2.77 -31.14 -1.90
CA LYS A 43 -2.58 -31.37 -0.45
C LYS A 43 -2.79 -32.85 -0.10
N LYS A 44 -3.89 -33.45 -0.52
CA LYS A 44 -4.20 -34.86 -0.26
C LYS A 44 -3.13 -35.81 -0.82
N TRP A 45 -2.61 -35.51 -2.01
CA TRP A 45 -1.50 -36.25 -2.60
C TRP A 45 -0.22 -36.17 -1.76
N ARG A 46 0.15 -34.98 -1.25
CA ARG A 46 1.31 -34.83 -0.34
C ARG A 46 1.07 -35.55 0.99
N ASP A 47 -0.12 -35.44 1.56
CA ASP A 47 -0.49 -36.12 2.80
C ASP A 47 -0.39 -37.65 2.62
N HIS A 48 -0.87 -38.17 1.49
CA HIS A 48 -0.75 -39.59 1.15
C HIS A 48 0.70 -40.05 1.05
N LYS A 49 1.56 -39.30 0.35
CA LYS A 49 3.01 -39.56 0.31
C LYS A 49 3.64 -39.56 1.71
N SER A 50 3.22 -38.64 2.58
CA SER A 50 3.69 -38.59 3.96
C SER A 50 3.25 -39.82 4.77
N SER A 51 2.01 -40.29 4.59
CA SER A 51 1.50 -41.50 5.23
C SER A 51 2.23 -42.75 4.74
N LEU A 52 2.47 -42.87 3.43
CA LEU A 52 3.25 -43.97 2.85
C LEU A 52 4.67 -43.99 3.42
N LYS A 53 5.35 -42.85 3.43
CA LYS A 53 6.69 -42.74 4.01
C LYS A 53 6.67 -43.15 5.49
N LYS A 54 5.67 -42.72 6.27
CA LYS A 54 5.56 -43.10 7.68
C LYS A 54 5.38 -44.61 7.89
N LEU A 55 4.60 -45.28 7.04
CA LEU A 55 4.24 -46.69 7.21
C LEU A 55 5.32 -47.65 6.68
N TYR A 56 5.91 -47.32 5.53
CA TYR A 56 6.76 -48.24 4.75
C TYR A 56 8.24 -47.80 4.69
N PHE A 57 8.55 -46.51 4.95
CA PHE A 57 9.94 -46.02 4.92
C PHE A 57 10.53 -46.02 6.33
N LYS A 58 11.03 -47.17 6.77
CA LYS A 58 11.78 -47.28 8.03
C LYS A 58 13.25 -46.88 7.83
N LYS A 59 13.87 -46.26 8.85
CA LYS A 59 15.24 -45.71 8.72
C LYS A 59 16.35 -46.76 8.92
N ASP A 60 16.03 -47.81 9.66
CA ASP A 60 16.90 -48.89 10.12
C ASP A 60 17.06 -50.05 9.11
N ILE A 61 16.29 -50.05 8.02
CA ILE A 61 16.37 -51.07 6.96
C ILE A 61 17.21 -50.59 5.77
N SER A 62 17.78 -51.54 5.02
CA SER A 62 18.56 -51.28 3.81
C SER A 62 17.71 -50.68 2.68
N LEU A 63 18.37 -50.06 1.68
CA LEU A 63 17.66 -49.52 0.52
C LEU A 63 16.96 -50.64 -0.26
N GLU A 64 17.63 -51.77 -0.42
CA GLU A 64 17.14 -52.95 -1.13
C GLU A 64 15.87 -53.51 -0.49
N GLU A 65 15.82 -53.56 0.85
CA GLU A 65 14.62 -53.96 1.59
C GLU A 65 13.47 -52.97 1.41
N LYS A 66 13.75 -51.65 1.46
CA LYS A 66 12.72 -50.61 1.19
C LYS A 66 12.12 -50.75 -0.21
N LEU A 67 12.94 -51.06 -1.21
CA LEU A 67 12.49 -51.22 -2.59
C LEU A 67 11.62 -52.47 -2.77
N ARG A 68 11.84 -53.52 -1.98
CA ARG A 68 11.02 -54.75 -1.99
C ARG A 68 9.66 -54.57 -1.30
N ASP A 69 9.58 -53.74 -0.27
CA ASP A 69 8.36 -53.48 0.51
C ASP A 69 7.38 -52.53 -0.23
N VAL A 70 6.83 -52.99 -1.36
CA VAL A 70 5.88 -52.24 -2.19
C VAL A 70 4.49 -52.25 -1.52
N PRO A 71 3.87 -51.08 -1.25
CA PRO A 71 2.53 -51.02 -0.69
C PRO A 71 1.47 -51.74 -1.57
N PRO A 72 0.47 -52.41 -0.98
CA PRO A 72 -0.59 -53.06 -1.74
C PRO A 72 -1.30 -52.08 -2.68
N GLY A 73 -1.48 -52.47 -3.95
CA GLY A 73 -2.11 -51.63 -4.98
C GLY A 73 -1.22 -50.50 -5.53
N MET A 74 0.05 -50.43 -5.13
CA MET A 74 1.03 -49.49 -5.68
C MET A 74 1.81 -50.11 -6.85
N LEU A 75 2.04 -49.33 -7.90
CA LEU A 75 2.90 -49.75 -8.99
C LEU A 75 4.36 -49.75 -8.53
N ARG A 76 5.07 -50.87 -8.72
CA ARG A 76 6.45 -51.08 -8.28
C ARG A 76 7.39 -49.95 -8.70
N TYR A 77 7.40 -49.58 -9.98
CA TYR A 77 8.27 -48.51 -10.48
C TYR A 77 8.01 -47.16 -9.79
N GLN A 78 6.73 -46.85 -9.47
CA GLN A 78 6.40 -45.60 -8.79
C GLN A 78 6.91 -45.58 -7.34
N TRP A 79 6.85 -46.73 -6.67
CA TRP A 79 7.39 -46.90 -5.33
C TRP A 79 8.92 -46.78 -5.34
N GLU A 80 9.58 -47.47 -6.27
CA GLU A 80 11.04 -47.46 -6.39
C GLU A 80 11.58 -46.04 -6.61
N ASP A 81 10.99 -45.29 -7.55
CA ASP A 81 11.35 -43.89 -7.79
C ASP A 81 11.19 -43.02 -6.53
N ALA A 82 10.07 -43.16 -5.81
CA ALA A 82 9.79 -42.40 -4.61
C ALA A 82 10.78 -42.73 -3.48
N VAL A 83 11.11 -44.02 -3.28
CA VAL A 83 12.08 -44.49 -2.28
C VAL A 83 13.50 -44.01 -2.62
N ARG A 84 13.90 -44.09 -3.89
CA ARG A 84 15.20 -43.56 -4.35
C ARG A 84 15.30 -42.06 -4.08
N PHE A 85 14.25 -41.30 -4.39
CA PHE A 85 14.21 -39.87 -4.07
C PHE A 85 14.32 -39.60 -2.57
N TRP A 86 13.61 -40.34 -1.72
CA TRP A 86 13.66 -40.15 -0.27
C TRP A 86 15.00 -40.51 0.37
N ASN A 87 15.77 -41.45 -0.19
CA ASN A 87 17.15 -41.75 0.23
C ASN A 87 18.20 -40.87 -0.46
N SER A 88 17.82 -40.04 -1.42
CA SER A 88 18.77 -39.13 -2.07
C SER A 88 19.17 -37.99 -1.14
N LYS A 89 20.35 -37.39 -1.38
CA LYS A 89 20.80 -36.20 -0.63
C LYS A 89 19.77 -35.08 -0.64
N LYS A 90 19.12 -34.87 -1.78
CA LYS A 90 18.04 -33.88 -1.96
C LYS A 90 16.81 -34.19 -1.09
N GLY A 91 16.46 -35.47 -0.95
CA GLY A 91 15.38 -35.94 -0.08
C GLY A 91 15.68 -35.70 1.40
N GLU A 92 16.90 -36.02 1.84
CA GLU A 92 17.38 -35.77 3.20
C GLU A 92 17.41 -34.29 3.54
N ASP A 93 17.91 -33.45 2.63
CA ASP A 93 17.96 -32.00 2.82
C ASP A 93 16.56 -31.41 2.99
N ARG A 94 15.58 -31.86 2.19
CA ARG A 94 14.17 -31.46 2.35
C ARG A 94 13.59 -31.89 3.69
N GLU A 95 13.90 -33.10 4.16
CA GLU A 95 13.46 -33.58 5.48
C GLU A 95 14.06 -32.74 6.62
N ARG A 96 15.35 -32.43 6.55
CA ARG A 96 16.04 -31.58 7.53
C ARG A 96 15.41 -30.18 7.60
N VAL A 97 15.20 -29.54 6.45
CA VAL A 97 14.56 -28.22 6.37
C VAL A 97 13.13 -28.27 6.92
N GLY A 98 12.36 -29.31 6.58
CA GLY A 98 11.01 -29.52 7.09
C GLY A 98 10.97 -29.66 8.61
N THR A 99 11.91 -30.42 9.17
CA THR A 99 12.04 -30.64 10.63
C THR A 99 12.41 -29.35 11.35
N SER A 100 13.44 -28.63 10.87
CA SER A 100 13.86 -27.34 11.43
C SER A 100 12.74 -26.30 11.35
N SER A 101 11.98 -26.27 10.25
CA SER A 101 10.83 -25.37 10.09
C SER A 101 9.70 -25.72 11.07
N ARG A 102 9.42 -27.02 11.27
CA ARG A 102 8.41 -27.48 12.22
C ARG A 102 8.79 -27.14 13.67
N GLN A 103 10.07 -27.25 14.04
CA GLN A 103 10.56 -26.86 15.36
C GLN A 103 10.38 -25.36 15.65
N LYS A 104 10.34 -24.51 14.62
CA LYS A 104 10.08 -23.07 14.76
C LYS A 104 8.59 -22.73 14.95
N GLN A 105 7.68 -23.69 14.82
CA GLN A 105 6.26 -23.47 15.05
C GLN A 105 5.98 -23.39 16.56
N LYS A 106 5.84 -22.17 17.07
CA LYS A 106 5.70 -21.90 18.53
C LYS A 106 4.32 -22.22 19.10
N PHE A 107 3.26 -22.12 18.30
CA PHE A 107 1.89 -22.35 18.76
C PHE A 107 1.01 -22.89 17.63
N THR A 108 -0.11 -23.50 18.00
CA THR A 108 -1.13 -23.99 17.07
C THR A 108 -2.49 -23.41 17.45
N HIS A 109 -3.42 -23.35 16.50
CA HIS A 109 -4.78 -22.93 16.77
C HIS A 109 -5.57 -24.07 17.44
N THR A 110 -6.59 -23.71 18.21
CA THR A 110 -7.45 -24.59 19.01
C THR A 110 -8.80 -24.87 18.36
N ALA A 111 -9.04 -24.39 17.14
CA ALA A 111 -10.29 -24.61 16.40
C ALA A 111 -10.54 -26.08 16.00
N GLY A 112 -9.54 -26.96 16.16
CA GLY A 112 -9.66 -28.38 15.85
C GLY A 112 -9.90 -28.61 14.35
N SER A 113 -10.91 -29.43 14.04
CA SER A 113 -11.35 -29.70 12.66
C SER A 113 -12.19 -28.58 12.05
N ARG A 114 -12.62 -27.59 12.85
CA ARG A 114 -13.41 -26.46 12.33
C ARG A 114 -12.53 -25.55 11.49
N SER A 115 -13.02 -25.19 10.32
CA SER A 115 -12.39 -24.15 9.50
C SER A 115 -12.49 -22.80 10.20
N PHE A 116 -11.56 -21.89 9.92
CA PHE A 116 -11.65 -20.52 10.43
C PHE A 116 -12.92 -19.81 9.96
N ALA A 117 -13.39 -20.09 8.74
CA ALA A 117 -14.67 -19.57 8.24
C ALA A 117 -15.85 -20.02 9.12
N SER A 118 -15.90 -21.31 9.49
CA SER A 118 -16.94 -21.83 10.39
C SER A 118 -16.85 -21.26 11.81
N VAL A 119 -15.64 -20.91 12.27
CA VAL A 119 -15.45 -20.23 13.57
C VAL A 119 -15.96 -18.79 13.50
N VAL A 120 -15.64 -18.07 12.42
CA VAL A 120 -16.14 -16.71 12.17
C VAL A 120 -17.66 -16.72 12.12
N GLU A 121 -18.27 -17.54 11.26
CA GLU A 121 -19.72 -17.60 11.09
C GLU A 121 -20.46 -17.85 12.41
N ALA A 122 -20.02 -18.85 13.19
CA ALA A 122 -20.66 -19.15 14.47
C ALA A 122 -20.55 -18.01 15.49
N GLU A 123 -19.44 -17.27 15.47
CA GLU A 123 -19.22 -16.13 16.36
C GLU A 123 -20.00 -14.89 15.89
N GLU A 124 -20.11 -14.65 14.58
CA GLU A 124 -20.92 -13.57 14.02
C GLU A 124 -22.42 -13.80 14.32
N ILE A 125 -22.89 -15.05 14.22
CA ILE A 125 -24.26 -15.43 14.59
C ILE A 125 -24.52 -15.21 16.09
N SER A 126 -23.56 -15.55 16.96
CA SER A 126 -23.75 -15.45 18.42
C SER A 126 -23.62 -14.01 18.94
N SER A 127 -22.72 -13.22 18.36
CA SER A 127 -22.44 -11.84 18.80
C SER A 127 -23.24 -10.78 18.05
N GLY A 128 -23.78 -11.10 16.87
CA GLY A 128 -24.41 -10.14 15.97
C GLY A 128 -23.43 -9.13 15.36
N GLN A 129 -22.12 -9.32 15.56
CA GLN A 129 -21.07 -8.41 15.10
C GLN A 129 -20.11 -9.12 14.16
N LYS A 130 -19.57 -8.40 13.18
CA LYS A 130 -18.54 -8.93 12.28
C LYS A 130 -17.25 -9.25 13.05
N VAL A 131 -16.67 -10.40 12.76
CA VAL A 131 -15.46 -10.88 13.46
C VAL A 131 -14.21 -10.47 12.67
N GLY A 132 -13.47 -9.51 13.23
CA GLY A 132 -12.19 -9.06 12.68
C GLY A 132 -11.06 -10.09 12.85
N ARG A 133 -9.95 -9.90 12.14
CA ARG A 133 -8.79 -10.82 12.17
C ARG A 133 -8.16 -10.93 13.56
N LEU A 134 -8.11 -9.80 14.28
CA LEU A 134 -7.59 -9.77 15.66
C LEU A 134 -8.48 -10.57 16.62
N GLN A 135 -9.80 -10.48 16.46
CA GLN A 135 -10.76 -11.24 17.26
C GLN A 135 -10.70 -12.73 16.91
N LEU A 136 -10.64 -13.06 15.62
CA LEU A 136 -10.48 -14.44 15.17
C LEU A 136 -9.21 -15.08 15.73
N PHE A 137 -8.09 -14.35 15.79
CA PHE A 137 -6.88 -14.85 16.44
C PHE A 137 -7.13 -15.19 17.92
N LYS A 138 -7.78 -14.29 18.67
CA LYS A 138 -8.13 -14.50 20.08
C LYS A 138 -9.01 -15.74 20.26
N ILE A 139 -10.05 -15.92 19.44
CA ILE A 139 -10.95 -17.06 19.52
C ILE A 139 -10.21 -18.37 19.22
N THR A 140 -9.42 -18.37 18.14
CA THR A 140 -8.76 -19.59 17.64
C THR A 140 -7.49 -19.97 18.39
N HIS A 141 -7.01 -19.17 19.35
CA HIS A 141 -5.80 -19.46 20.13
C HIS A 141 -6.07 -19.48 21.65
N LYS A 142 -7.34 -19.55 22.04
CA LYS A 142 -7.78 -19.79 23.42
C LYS A 142 -8.20 -21.23 23.63
N LYS A 143 -7.97 -21.74 24.82
CA LYS A 143 -8.53 -23.01 25.29
C LYS A 143 -10.01 -22.82 25.67
N LYS A 144 -10.70 -23.91 25.99
CA LYS A 144 -12.11 -23.88 26.42
C LYS A 144 -12.34 -23.06 27.69
N ASP A 145 -11.34 -23.03 28.59
CA ASP A 145 -11.32 -22.20 29.81
C ASP A 145 -11.00 -20.71 29.54
N ARG A 146 -10.89 -20.30 28.26
CA ARG A 146 -10.53 -18.96 27.77
C ARG A 146 -9.09 -18.52 28.05
N SER A 147 -8.25 -19.37 28.64
CA SER A 147 -6.81 -19.10 28.78
C SER A 147 -6.10 -19.22 27.43
N PRO A 148 -4.97 -18.53 27.22
CA PRO A 148 -4.14 -18.72 26.02
C PRO A 148 -3.65 -20.16 25.88
N MET A 149 -3.52 -20.64 24.65
CA MET A 149 -3.03 -22.00 24.39
C MET A 149 -1.58 -22.21 24.88
N THR A 150 -0.72 -21.21 24.68
CA THR A 150 0.67 -21.18 25.16
C THR A 150 1.00 -19.78 25.72
N SER A 151 2.09 -19.66 26.47
CA SER A 151 2.59 -18.36 26.97
C SER A 151 2.87 -17.40 25.81
N GLU A 152 3.49 -17.86 24.73
CA GLU A 152 3.78 -17.03 23.56
C GLU A 152 2.51 -16.55 22.85
N ALA A 153 1.47 -17.41 22.79
CA ALA A 153 0.17 -16.99 22.26
C ALA A 153 -0.44 -15.89 23.14
N GLY A 154 -0.31 -15.99 24.47
CA GLY A 154 -0.71 -14.96 25.42
C GLY A 154 0.03 -13.64 25.22
N GLU A 155 1.36 -13.67 25.11
CA GLU A 155 2.18 -12.49 24.82
C GLU A 155 1.78 -11.80 23.51
N ILE A 156 1.48 -12.58 22.47
CA ILE A 156 1.01 -12.05 21.19
C ILE A 156 -0.37 -11.41 21.37
N MET A 157 -1.29 -12.04 22.10
CA MET A 157 -2.62 -11.48 22.34
C MET A 157 -2.55 -10.12 23.05
N GLU A 158 -1.70 -9.98 24.06
CA GLU A 158 -1.50 -8.71 24.76
C GLU A 158 -0.87 -7.65 23.84
N LYS A 159 0.19 -7.99 23.10
CA LYS A 159 0.78 -7.07 22.10
C LYS A 159 -0.23 -6.60 21.05
N LEU A 160 -1.08 -7.50 20.56
CA LEU A 160 -2.15 -7.14 19.61
C LEU A 160 -3.19 -6.22 20.27
N LYS A 161 -3.53 -6.45 21.55
CA LYS A 161 -4.47 -5.62 22.31
C LYS A 161 -3.92 -4.22 22.59
N GLU A 162 -2.67 -4.12 23.05
CA GLU A 162 -1.96 -2.86 23.28
C GLU A 162 -1.87 -2.03 22.00
N LYS A 163 -1.45 -2.65 20.89
CA LYS A 163 -1.39 -1.96 19.60
C LYS A 163 -2.76 -1.54 19.10
N LYS A 164 -3.81 -2.33 19.34
CA LYS A 164 -5.17 -1.92 18.99
C LYS A 164 -5.57 -0.64 19.71
N ALA A 165 -5.33 -0.56 21.02
CA ALA A 165 -5.61 0.64 21.81
C ALA A 165 -4.79 1.86 21.32
N GLU A 166 -3.50 1.69 21.04
CA GLU A 166 -2.64 2.74 20.46
C GLU A 166 -3.22 3.30 19.16
N TYR A 167 -3.66 2.44 18.25
CA TYR A 167 -4.23 2.88 16.97
C TYR A 167 -5.63 3.46 17.08
N GLU A 168 -6.47 3.01 18.01
CA GLU A 168 -7.79 3.61 18.27
C GLU A 168 -7.64 5.07 18.75
N VAL A 169 -6.63 5.37 19.57
CA VAL A 169 -6.29 6.75 19.99
C VAL A 169 -5.82 7.59 18.81
N ILE A 170 -4.96 7.03 17.95
CA ILE A 170 -4.47 7.73 16.75
C ILE A 170 -5.62 8.00 15.78
N ALA A 171 -6.48 7.02 15.51
CA ALA A 171 -7.62 7.19 14.60
C ALA A 171 -8.63 8.23 15.10
N SER A 172 -8.73 8.41 16.42
CA SER A 172 -9.56 9.46 17.02
C SER A 172 -8.96 10.86 16.82
N THR A 173 -7.63 10.96 16.66
CA THR A 173 -6.91 12.23 16.48
C THR A 173 -6.74 12.59 15.00
N ASP A 174 -6.53 11.60 14.13
CA ASP A 174 -6.25 11.78 12.71
C ASP A 174 -7.26 11.00 11.85
N SER A 175 -8.26 11.71 11.35
CA SER A 175 -9.34 11.16 10.50
C SER A 175 -8.86 10.63 9.14
N SER A 176 -7.60 10.86 8.75
CA SER A 176 -7.03 10.32 7.52
C SER A 176 -6.63 8.83 7.63
N VAL A 177 -6.61 8.28 8.85
CA VAL A 177 -6.26 6.87 9.09
C VAL A 177 -7.43 5.96 8.74
N ASN A 178 -7.34 5.28 7.60
CA ASN A 178 -8.34 4.30 7.18
C ASN A 178 -8.45 3.13 8.20
N LEU A 179 -9.64 3.00 8.80
CA LEU A 179 -9.95 2.03 9.86
C LEU A 179 -9.83 0.57 9.39
N GLU A 180 -10.17 0.28 8.14
CA GLU A 180 -10.14 -1.08 7.56
C GLU A 180 -8.72 -1.65 7.44
N ASN A 181 -7.68 -0.80 7.49
CA ASN A 181 -6.28 -1.21 7.39
C ASN A 181 -5.57 -1.30 8.76
N ILE A 182 -6.21 -0.88 9.85
CA ILE A 182 -5.59 -0.85 11.18
C ILE A 182 -5.21 -2.27 11.63
N ASP A 183 -6.11 -3.23 11.49
CA ASP A 183 -5.88 -4.64 11.84
C ASP A 183 -4.65 -5.22 11.11
N ASN A 184 -4.50 -4.94 9.81
CA ASN A 184 -3.37 -5.42 9.03
C ASN A 184 -2.05 -4.79 9.48
N ARG A 185 -2.07 -3.49 9.77
CA ARG A 185 -0.90 -2.76 10.28
C ARG A 185 -0.49 -3.27 11.67
N ILE A 186 -1.44 -3.56 12.54
CA ILE A 186 -1.21 -4.18 13.85
C ILE A 186 -0.59 -5.57 13.69
N ILE A 187 -1.20 -6.43 12.87
CA ILE A 187 -0.70 -7.79 12.62
C ILE A 187 0.72 -7.75 12.06
N ASN A 188 1.00 -6.89 11.10
CA ASN A 188 2.34 -6.75 10.52
C ASN A 188 3.37 -6.26 11.55
N LYS A 189 2.99 -5.32 12.44
CA LYS A 189 3.87 -4.84 13.52
C LYS A 189 4.18 -5.94 14.55
N VAL A 190 3.18 -6.75 14.94
CA VAL A 190 3.34 -7.75 16.00
C VAL A 190 3.94 -9.05 15.49
N LEU A 191 3.56 -9.49 14.29
CA LEU A 191 3.86 -10.82 13.77
C LEU A 191 4.80 -10.81 12.55
N GLY A 192 5.19 -9.63 12.10
CA GLY A 192 5.93 -9.40 10.86
C GLY A 192 5.02 -9.40 9.63
N SER A 193 5.57 -8.97 8.51
CA SER A 193 4.83 -8.88 7.24
C SER A 193 4.18 -10.20 6.85
N GLU A 194 3.05 -10.08 6.16
CA GLU A 194 2.47 -11.19 5.40
C GLU A 194 3.50 -11.69 4.38
N ARG A 195 3.64 -13.02 4.28
CA ARG A 195 4.52 -13.65 3.30
C ARG A 195 3.71 -14.03 2.07
N TYR A 196 4.38 -14.07 0.92
CA TYR A 196 3.74 -14.39 -0.36
C TYR A 196 2.94 -15.71 -0.28
N GLY A 197 1.71 -15.67 -0.79
CA GLY A 197 0.86 -16.85 -0.98
C GLY A 197 -0.16 -17.17 0.12
N ARG A 198 -0.15 -16.50 1.28
CA ARG A 198 -1.16 -16.72 2.32
C ARG A 198 -1.36 -15.51 3.23
N VAL A 199 -2.62 -15.22 3.59
CA VAL A 199 -2.95 -14.24 4.63
C VAL A 199 -3.10 -14.94 5.99
N ARG A 200 -2.41 -14.44 7.02
CA ARG A 200 -2.54 -15.00 8.38
C ARG A 200 -3.99 -14.93 8.85
N PHE A 201 -4.42 -15.95 9.59
CA PHE A 201 -5.76 -16.05 10.18
C PHE A 201 -6.91 -16.18 9.18
N GLN A 202 -6.65 -16.29 7.88
CA GLN A 202 -7.68 -16.44 6.85
C GLN A 202 -7.72 -17.84 6.21
N GLY A 203 -7.16 -18.85 6.90
CA GLY A 203 -7.15 -20.22 6.41
C GLY A 203 -6.10 -20.47 5.33
N SER A 204 -6.24 -21.56 4.57
CA SER A 204 -5.22 -22.04 3.63
C SER A 204 -5.37 -21.50 2.20
N SER A 205 -6.54 -20.96 1.85
CA SER A 205 -6.89 -20.69 0.45
C SER A 205 -6.87 -19.20 0.09
N VAL A 206 -6.80 -18.32 1.09
CA VAL A 206 -6.89 -16.87 0.90
C VAL A 206 -5.50 -16.30 0.64
N THR A 207 -5.29 -15.81 -0.58
CA THR A 207 -4.05 -15.12 -0.95
C THR A 207 -4.14 -13.63 -0.63
N PRO A 208 -3.00 -12.94 -0.40
CA PRO A 208 -3.00 -11.49 -0.20
C PRO A 208 -3.72 -10.73 -1.33
N THR A 209 -3.52 -11.13 -2.59
CA THR A 209 -4.17 -10.49 -3.75
C THR A 209 -5.71 -10.64 -3.71
N GLN A 210 -6.21 -11.80 -3.31
CA GLN A 210 -7.65 -12.04 -3.19
C GLN A 210 -8.27 -11.28 -2.02
N TYR A 211 -7.55 -11.21 -0.90
CA TYR A 211 -8.06 -10.62 0.34
C TYR A 211 -7.99 -9.10 0.34
N PHE A 212 -6.85 -8.52 -0.05
CA PHE A 212 -6.63 -7.08 -0.03
C PHE A 212 -7.09 -6.38 -1.33
N ARG A 213 -7.38 -7.16 -2.39
CA ARG A 213 -7.66 -6.70 -3.76
C ARG A 213 -6.45 -5.95 -4.37
N SER A 214 -6.28 -6.01 -5.69
CA SER A 214 -5.11 -5.44 -6.40
C SER A 214 -4.94 -3.91 -6.28
N GLY A 215 -5.84 -3.21 -5.58
CA GLY A 215 -5.78 -1.75 -5.39
C GLY A 215 -5.06 -1.29 -4.13
N SER A 216 -4.60 -2.19 -3.27
CA SER A 216 -4.00 -1.78 -2.01
C SER A 216 -2.48 -1.92 -2.02
N GLN A 217 -1.77 -0.82 -1.81
CA GLN A 217 -0.32 -0.72 -1.56
C GLN A 217 0.19 -1.55 -0.35
N GLN A 218 -0.61 -2.48 0.17
CA GLN A 218 -0.50 -3.15 1.47
C GLN A 218 0.43 -4.37 1.52
N CYS A 219 1.10 -4.76 0.44
CA CYS A 219 2.00 -5.93 0.42
C CYS A 219 3.49 -5.60 0.15
N MET A 220 3.92 -4.35 0.34
CA MET A 220 5.35 -4.01 0.24
C MET A 220 5.90 -3.54 1.59
N PRO A 221 7.05 -4.07 2.04
CA PRO A 221 7.80 -3.43 3.11
C PRO A 221 8.61 -2.30 2.47
N SER A 222 8.08 -1.08 2.46
CA SER A 222 8.89 0.07 2.84
C SER A 222 8.04 1.32 2.92
N GLY A 223 7.86 1.85 4.13
CA GLY A 223 7.40 3.23 4.30
C GLY A 223 8.32 4.23 3.59
N SER A 224 9.56 3.87 3.25
CA SER A 224 10.52 4.79 2.64
C SER A 224 10.13 5.26 1.23
N GLN A 225 9.50 4.42 0.40
CA GLN A 225 9.26 4.79 -1.01
C GLN A 225 8.07 5.75 -1.15
N ALA A 226 6.94 5.43 -0.51
CA ALA A 226 5.77 6.31 -0.51
C ALA A 226 6.06 7.63 0.22
N GLN A 227 6.86 7.60 1.28
CA GLN A 227 7.20 8.79 2.05
C GLN A 227 8.22 9.67 1.34
N ALA A 228 9.17 9.08 0.60
CA ALA A 228 10.07 9.82 -0.30
C ALA A 228 9.31 10.49 -1.46
N GLU A 229 8.29 9.82 -2.01
CA GLU A 229 7.48 10.37 -3.09
C GLU A 229 6.56 11.50 -2.61
N VAL A 230 5.96 11.36 -1.42
CA VAL A 230 5.24 12.46 -0.75
C VAL A 230 6.16 13.63 -0.45
N GLN A 231 7.39 13.40 0.01
CA GLN A 231 8.35 14.47 0.25
C GLN A 231 8.74 15.18 -1.05
N ARG A 232 9.03 14.42 -2.12
CA ARG A 232 9.31 14.97 -3.45
C ARG A 232 8.16 15.85 -3.97
N LEU A 233 6.91 15.40 -3.78
CA LEU A 233 5.73 16.16 -4.17
C LEU A 233 5.58 17.44 -3.33
N ARG A 234 5.85 17.39 -2.02
CA ARG A 234 5.88 18.58 -1.16
C ARG A 234 6.92 19.59 -1.62
N ASP A 235 8.13 19.12 -1.93
CA ASP A 235 9.22 19.98 -2.40
C ASP A 235 8.87 20.62 -3.75
N GLN A 236 8.22 19.87 -4.67
CA GLN A 236 7.72 20.42 -5.94
C GLN A 236 6.63 21.47 -5.74
N ILE A 237 5.70 21.26 -4.80
CA ILE A 237 4.66 22.24 -4.48
C ILE A 237 5.30 23.51 -3.91
N ALA A 238 6.25 23.36 -2.99
CA ALA A 238 6.98 24.50 -2.41
C ALA A 238 7.73 25.29 -3.49
N GLN A 239 8.37 24.60 -4.44
CA GLN A 239 9.05 25.24 -5.56
C GLN A 239 8.09 25.98 -6.50
N MET A 240 6.95 25.38 -6.85
CA MET A 240 5.93 26.07 -7.64
C MET A 240 5.36 27.29 -6.92
N GLN A 241 5.15 27.21 -5.61
CA GLN A 241 4.69 28.34 -4.80
C GLN A 241 5.74 29.46 -4.77
N ALA A 242 7.02 29.15 -4.57
CA ALA A 242 8.10 30.13 -4.59
C ALA A 242 8.19 30.84 -5.96
N ASN A 243 8.15 30.08 -7.06
CA ASN A 243 8.16 30.63 -8.41
C ASN A 243 6.95 31.55 -8.67
N THR A 244 5.77 31.17 -8.15
CA THR A 244 4.55 31.98 -8.29
C THR A 244 4.65 33.29 -7.50
N ILE A 245 5.18 33.24 -6.28
CA ILE A 245 5.41 34.43 -5.44
C ILE A 245 6.43 35.36 -6.12
N GLU A 246 7.50 34.82 -6.69
CA GLU A 246 8.50 35.61 -7.41
C GLU A 246 7.91 36.30 -8.65
N GLN A 247 7.08 35.59 -9.42
CA GLN A 247 6.35 36.15 -10.56
C GLN A 247 5.42 37.30 -10.13
N ILE A 248 4.65 37.10 -9.06
CA ILE A 248 3.76 38.14 -8.51
C ILE A 248 4.56 39.37 -8.09
N ALA A 249 5.67 39.20 -7.37
CA ALA A 249 6.54 40.30 -6.94
C ALA A 249 7.17 41.05 -8.13
N LYS A 250 7.50 40.34 -9.22
CA LYS A 250 8.02 40.96 -10.44
C LYS A 250 6.94 41.78 -11.16
N VAL A 251 5.71 41.28 -11.21
CA VAL A 251 4.57 42.02 -11.79
C VAL A 251 4.24 43.25 -10.96
N GLN A 252 4.25 43.14 -9.62
CA GLN A 252 4.02 44.28 -8.71
C GLN A 252 5.08 45.38 -8.89
N ARG A 253 6.38 45.02 -8.94
CA ARG A 253 7.46 45.99 -9.21
C ARG A 253 7.28 46.72 -10.55
N LYS A 254 6.97 45.97 -11.61
CA LYS A 254 6.69 46.58 -12.92
C LYS A 254 5.49 47.53 -12.87
N HIS A 255 4.46 47.19 -12.11
CA HIS A 255 3.29 48.06 -11.97
C HIS A 255 3.64 49.37 -11.25
N GLU A 256 4.44 49.30 -10.18
CA GLU A 256 4.92 50.48 -9.45
C GLU A 256 5.84 51.37 -10.30
N GLU A 257 6.78 50.79 -11.05
CA GLU A 257 7.64 51.54 -11.99
C GLU A 257 6.81 52.28 -13.03
N LEU A 258 5.80 51.61 -13.61
CA LEU A 258 4.93 52.19 -14.64
C LEU A 258 4.04 53.30 -14.05
N GLN A 259 3.57 53.14 -12.82
CA GLN A 259 2.86 54.21 -12.09
C GLN A 259 3.77 55.43 -11.83
N GLN A 260 5.03 55.22 -11.45
CA GLN A 260 5.97 56.32 -11.23
C GLN A 260 6.30 57.07 -12.52
N GLN A 261 6.51 56.35 -13.63
CA GLN A 261 6.78 56.93 -14.93
C GLN A 261 5.61 57.80 -15.42
N LEU A 262 4.37 57.31 -15.29
CA LEU A 262 3.16 58.08 -15.62
C LEU A 262 3.03 59.35 -14.78
N ARG A 263 3.35 59.29 -13.47
CA ARG A 263 3.34 60.49 -12.61
C ARG A 263 4.41 61.51 -13.01
N ALA A 264 5.61 61.04 -13.35
CA ALA A 264 6.69 61.92 -13.80
C ALA A 264 6.33 62.62 -15.13
N GLU A 265 5.83 61.88 -16.11
CA GLU A 265 5.38 62.47 -17.40
C GLU A 265 4.23 63.47 -17.22
N ALA A 266 3.31 63.21 -16.29
CA ALA A 266 2.22 64.14 -15.99
C ALA A 266 2.77 65.46 -15.39
N ALA A 267 3.70 65.37 -14.44
CA ALA A 267 4.35 66.54 -13.84
C ALA A 267 5.15 67.36 -14.86
N GLU A 268 5.87 66.70 -15.78
CA GLU A 268 6.58 67.39 -16.86
C GLU A 268 5.62 68.11 -17.82
N ARG A 269 4.50 67.49 -18.20
CA ARG A 269 3.48 68.12 -19.04
C ARG A 269 2.85 69.34 -18.36
N GLU A 270 2.57 69.25 -17.05
CA GLU A 270 2.01 70.35 -16.27
C GLU A 270 3.00 71.51 -16.11
N ALA A 271 4.28 71.21 -15.86
CA ALA A 271 5.34 72.22 -15.82
C ALA A 271 5.54 72.91 -17.17
N ALA A 272 5.48 72.15 -18.28
CA ALA A 272 5.59 72.71 -19.63
C ALA A 272 4.38 73.58 -19.99
N ALA A 273 3.16 73.20 -19.57
CA ALA A 273 1.97 74.03 -19.73
C ALA A 273 2.09 75.34 -18.94
N SER A 274 2.47 75.26 -17.67
CA SER A 274 2.67 76.43 -16.81
C SER A 274 3.75 77.39 -17.36
N ALA A 275 4.84 76.85 -17.91
CA ALA A 275 5.87 77.66 -18.54
C ALA A 275 5.37 78.41 -19.78
N ARG A 276 4.56 77.75 -20.62
CA ARG A 276 3.93 78.38 -21.81
C ARG A 276 2.94 79.48 -21.41
N GLU A 277 2.13 79.24 -20.38
CA GLU A 277 1.20 80.25 -19.85
C GLU A 277 1.97 81.45 -19.29
N ALA A 278 3.05 81.24 -18.52
CA ALA A 278 3.87 82.31 -18.01
C ALA A 278 4.54 83.13 -19.14
N GLU A 279 4.98 82.48 -20.22
CA GLU A 279 5.53 83.17 -21.39
C GLU A 279 4.47 83.98 -22.15
N GLN A 280 3.25 83.44 -22.30
CA GLN A 280 2.13 84.17 -22.90
C GLN A 280 1.74 85.40 -22.06
N SER A 281 1.67 85.26 -20.74
CA SER A 281 1.40 86.39 -19.84
C SER A 281 2.47 87.48 -19.96
N LYS A 282 3.76 87.12 -20.01
CA LYS A 282 4.84 88.09 -20.24
C LYS A 282 4.70 88.84 -21.56
N LYS A 283 4.38 88.12 -22.65
CA LYS A 283 4.14 88.75 -23.97
C LYS A 283 2.94 89.69 -23.95
N TYR A 284 1.89 89.33 -23.22
CA TYR A 284 0.71 90.17 -23.03
C TYR A 284 1.05 91.45 -22.24
N ASP A 285 1.79 91.33 -21.13
CA ASP A 285 2.22 92.48 -20.32
C ASP A 285 3.13 93.43 -21.11
N GLU A 286 4.06 92.89 -21.92
CA GLU A 286 4.93 93.68 -22.79
C GLU A 286 4.13 94.44 -23.86
N PHE A 287 3.12 93.79 -24.45
CA PHE A 287 2.22 94.44 -25.40
C PHE A 287 1.39 95.56 -24.75
N GLN A 288 0.88 95.35 -23.53
CA GLN A 288 0.18 96.39 -22.76
C GLN A 288 1.08 97.59 -22.49
N LEU A 289 2.34 97.35 -22.12
CA LEU A 289 3.32 98.43 -21.88
C LEU A 289 3.60 99.24 -23.16
N GLN A 290 3.78 98.57 -24.31
CA GLN A 290 3.96 99.25 -25.59
C GLN A 290 2.75 100.12 -25.97
N LEU A 291 1.53 99.61 -25.76
CA LEU A 291 0.30 100.36 -26.01
C LEU A 291 0.22 101.62 -25.14
N GLN A 292 0.59 101.51 -23.86
CA GLN A 292 0.63 102.63 -22.92
C GLN A 292 1.64 103.71 -23.34
N GLN A 293 2.84 103.31 -23.76
CA GLN A 293 3.87 104.24 -24.27
C GLN A 293 3.39 104.98 -25.53
N MET A 294 2.73 104.27 -26.45
CA MET A 294 2.15 104.88 -27.67
C MET A 294 1.08 105.93 -27.32
N MET A 295 0.20 105.63 -26.36
CA MET A 295 -0.80 106.58 -25.87
C MET A 295 -0.16 107.83 -25.24
N GLN A 296 0.93 107.66 -24.48
CA GLN A 296 1.63 108.76 -23.83
C GLN A 296 2.32 109.68 -24.84
N MET A 297 2.96 109.11 -25.88
CA MET A 297 3.53 109.90 -26.98
C MET A 297 2.45 110.64 -27.79
N PHE A 298 1.32 109.99 -28.06
CA PHE A 298 0.19 110.64 -28.73
C PHE A 298 -0.34 111.84 -27.94
N GLN A 299 -0.49 111.70 -26.62
CA GLN A 299 -0.90 112.81 -25.74
C GLN A 299 0.13 113.95 -25.69
N GLN A 300 1.43 113.64 -25.75
CA GLN A 300 2.49 114.66 -25.82
C GLN A 300 2.48 115.42 -27.15
N SER A 301 2.19 114.75 -28.27
CA SER A 301 2.07 115.38 -29.60
C SER A 301 0.88 116.33 -29.74
N GLN A 302 -0.09 116.26 -28.82
CA GLN A 302 -1.27 117.14 -28.78
C GLN A 302 -1.11 118.36 -27.85
N LYS A 303 0.04 118.53 -27.18
CA LYS A 303 0.30 119.73 -26.37
C LYS A 303 0.81 120.88 -27.27
N PRO A 304 0.14 122.06 -27.28
CA PRO A 304 0.61 123.21 -28.04
C PRO A 304 1.90 123.79 -27.42
N PRO A 305 2.85 124.26 -28.24
CA PRO A 305 4.09 124.86 -27.74
C PRO A 305 3.77 126.18 -27.01
N SER A 306 4.35 126.34 -25.82
CA SER A 306 4.43 127.64 -25.12
C SER A 306 5.66 128.41 -25.55
#